data_AF-A0ABD1QIP9-F1
#
_entry.id   AF-A0ABD1QIP9-F1
#
_cell.length_a   1.000
_cell.length_b   1.000
_cell.length_c   1.000
_cell.angle_alpha   90.00
_cell.angle_beta   90.00
_cell.angle_gamma   90.00
#
_symmetry.space_group_name_H-M   'P 1'
#
loop_
_entity.id
_entity.type
_entity.pdbx_description
1 polymer ?
#
loop_
_entity_poly.entity_id
_entity_poly.type
_entity_poly.pdbx_seq_one_letter_code
_entity_poly.pdbx_strand_id
1 'polypeptide(L)'
;MESRTLLDYALFQLTPTRTRCDLVIFAGKKSEKLASGLLDPFLHHLKSAKDQISKGGYSITLKPATTDAYWFTKATLERFVRFVNTPEILERFVTIEREIEQIDSSIQSNEHSDVATEAEGIPNE
;
A
#
# COMPACT_ATOMS: atom_id res chain seq x y z
N MET A 1 -8.81 -17.36 15.08
CA MET A 1 -8.23 -16.88 16.36
C MET A 1 -9.23 -15.98 17.05
N GLU A 2 -9.27 -16.00 18.38
CA GLU A 2 -10.15 -15.13 19.19
C GLU A 2 -9.70 -13.67 19.12
N SER A 3 -10.62 -12.72 19.21
CA SER A 3 -10.30 -11.28 19.08
C SER A 3 -9.28 -10.79 20.13
N ARG A 4 -9.27 -11.36 21.33
CA ARG A 4 -8.31 -11.00 22.41
C ARG A 4 -6.96 -11.74 22.31
N THR A 5 -6.75 -12.54 21.27
CA THR A 5 -5.48 -13.26 21.08
C THR A 5 -4.34 -12.25 20.94
N LEU A 6 -3.35 -12.33 21.83
CA LEU A 6 -2.08 -11.62 21.70
C LEU A 6 -1.30 -12.20 20.53
N LEU A 7 -0.74 -11.32 19.71
CA LEU A 7 -0.03 -11.70 18.50
C LEU A 7 1.47 -11.58 18.71
N ASP A 8 2.22 -12.47 18.08
CA ASP A 8 3.69 -12.37 18.07
C ASP A 8 4.13 -11.34 17.03
N TYR A 9 3.47 -11.34 15.87
CA TYR A 9 3.71 -10.41 14.78
C TYR A 9 2.56 -10.43 13.77
N ALA A 10 2.54 -9.43 12.91
CA ALA A 10 1.76 -9.43 11.68
C ALA A 10 2.68 -9.23 10.47
N LEU A 11 2.28 -9.74 9.32
CA LEU A 11 3.04 -9.68 8.09
C LEU A 11 2.16 -9.11 6.98
N PHE A 12 2.60 -8.03 6.37
CA PHE A 12 2.07 -7.58 5.09
C PHE A 12 2.84 -8.32 4.00
N GLN A 13 2.18 -9.24 3.29
CA GLN A 13 2.72 -9.92 2.12
C GLN A 13 2.34 -9.13 0.88
N LEU A 14 3.33 -8.61 0.17
CA LEU A 14 3.13 -7.67 -0.93
C LEU A 14 3.03 -8.41 -2.26
N THR A 15 2.21 -7.89 -3.18
CA THR A 15 2.23 -8.33 -4.57
C THR A 15 3.53 -7.92 -5.26
N PRO A 16 3.87 -8.53 -6.42
CA PRO A 16 5.07 -8.15 -7.18
C PRO A 16 5.13 -6.65 -7.52
N THR A 17 3.98 -6.05 -7.82
CA THR A 17 3.82 -4.61 -8.10
C THR A 17 3.95 -3.73 -6.85
N ARG A 18 3.91 -4.32 -5.65
CA ARG A 18 3.95 -3.62 -4.34
C ARG A 18 2.83 -2.61 -4.13
N THR A 19 1.74 -2.71 -4.89
CA THR A 19 0.55 -1.87 -4.73
C THR A 19 -0.51 -2.50 -3.82
N ARG A 20 -0.49 -3.84 -3.70
CA ARG A 20 -1.45 -4.61 -2.91
C ARG A 20 -0.74 -5.50 -1.90
N CYS A 21 -1.47 -5.87 -0.85
CA CYS A 21 -0.95 -6.77 0.16
C CYS A 21 -2.02 -7.64 0.82
N ASP A 22 -1.57 -8.77 1.35
CA ASP A 22 -2.29 -9.58 2.32
C ASP A 22 -1.72 -9.33 3.73
N LEU A 23 -2.59 -9.01 4.68
CA LEU A 23 -2.23 -8.89 6.09
C LEU A 23 -2.48 -10.21 6.79
N VAL A 24 -1.41 -10.86 7.25
CA VAL A 24 -1.45 -12.15 7.96
C VAL A 24 -0.98 -11.95 9.40
N ILE A 25 -1.75 -12.43 10.36
CA ILE A 25 -1.42 -12.36 11.80
C ILE A 25 -0.90 -13.71 12.31
N PHE A 26 0.03 -13.68 13.26
CA PHE A 26 0.68 -14.86 13.82
C PHE A 26 0.62 -14.83 15.35
N ALA A 27 0.26 -15.97 15.93
CA ALA A 27 0.22 -16.19 17.39
C ALA A 27 0.59 -17.65 17.70
N GLY A 28 1.77 -17.84 18.28
CA GLY A 28 2.43 -19.13 18.46
C GLY A 28 2.57 -19.89 17.14
N LYS A 29 1.97 -21.07 17.08
CA LYS A 29 1.96 -21.94 15.88
C LYS A 29 0.78 -21.68 14.94
N LYS A 30 -0.07 -20.70 15.26
CA LYS A 30 -1.26 -20.37 14.49
C LYS A 30 -0.99 -19.13 13.65
N SER A 31 -1.53 -19.12 12.43
CA SER A 31 -1.58 -17.95 11.56
C SER A 31 -2.97 -17.80 10.95
N GLU A 32 -3.35 -16.58 10.61
CA GLU A 32 -4.65 -16.25 10.02
C GLU A 32 -4.49 -15.05 9.08
N LYS A 33 -5.05 -15.13 7.87
CA LYS A 33 -5.16 -13.96 6.98
C LYS A 33 -6.29 -13.07 7.48
N LEU A 34 -5.96 -11.84 7.82
CA LEU A 34 -6.88 -10.87 8.41
C LEU A 34 -7.56 -9.99 7.36
N ALA A 35 -6.81 -9.55 6.36
CA ALA A 35 -7.29 -8.64 5.32
C ALA A 35 -6.48 -8.78 4.03
N SER A 36 -7.03 -8.27 2.93
CA SER A 36 -6.37 -8.10 1.65
C SER A 36 -6.81 -6.77 1.06
N GLY A 37 -5.92 -6.03 0.41
CA GLY A 37 -6.27 -4.74 -0.17
C GLY A 37 -5.10 -3.95 -0.71
N LEU A 38 -5.34 -2.67 -0.94
CA LEU A 38 -4.30 -1.69 -1.28
C LEU A 38 -3.34 -1.54 -0.10
N LEU A 39 -2.05 -1.44 -0.40
CA LEU A 39 -1.00 -1.31 0.61
C LEU A 39 -0.86 0.14 1.09
N ASP A 40 -1.01 1.11 0.18
CA ASP A 40 -0.72 2.52 0.44
C ASP A 40 -1.52 3.14 1.61
N PRO A 41 -2.83 2.83 1.77
CA PRO A 41 -3.60 3.25 2.95
C PRO A 41 -2.96 2.82 4.29
N PHE A 42 -2.36 1.62 4.33
CA PHE A 42 -1.68 1.14 5.53
C PHE A 42 -0.35 1.88 5.77
N LEU A 43 0.41 2.17 4.72
CA LEU A 43 1.72 2.84 4.81
C LEU A 43 1.60 4.28 5.31
N HIS A 44 0.52 4.97 4.95
CA HIS A 44 0.28 6.35 5.39
C HIS A 44 0.18 6.46 6.92
N HIS A 45 -0.33 5.41 7.58
CA HIS A 45 -0.48 5.34 9.02
C HIS A 45 0.63 4.56 9.72
N LEU A 46 1.44 3.81 8.99
CA LEU A 46 2.56 3.02 9.51
C LEU A 46 3.89 3.54 8.95
N LYS A 47 4.42 4.62 9.56
CA LYS A 47 5.72 5.20 9.16
C LYS A 47 6.85 4.17 9.06
N SER A 48 6.93 3.26 10.03
CA SER A 48 7.92 2.18 10.02
C SER A 48 7.76 1.19 8.87
N ALA A 49 6.54 1.00 8.35
CA ALA A 49 6.29 0.15 7.19
C ALA A 49 6.77 0.84 5.91
N LYS A 50 6.58 2.15 5.79
CA LYS A 50 7.07 2.95 4.66
C LYS A 50 8.59 2.82 4.49
N ASP A 51 9.34 2.90 5.59
CA ASP A 51 10.81 2.76 5.58
C ASP A 51 11.28 1.35 5.16
N GLN A 52 10.45 0.32 5.37
CA GLN A 52 10.76 -1.07 4.99
C GLN A 52 10.52 -1.32 3.49
N ILE A 53 9.53 -0.66 2.88
CA ILE A 53 9.32 -0.76 1.43
C ILE A 53 10.52 -0.22 0.65
N SER A 54 11.06 0.93 1.09
CA SER A 54 12.21 1.58 0.44
C SER A 54 13.46 0.71 0.42
N LYS A 55 13.56 -0.28 1.33
CA LYS A 55 14.70 -1.19 1.44
C LYS A 55 14.65 -2.38 0.48
N GLY A 56 13.53 -2.55 -0.25
CA GLY A 56 13.35 -3.63 -1.21
C GLY A 56 12.98 -4.95 -0.54
N GLY A 57 11.70 -5.31 -0.59
CA GLY A 57 11.18 -6.59 -0.10
C GLY A 57 9.73 -6.81 -0.54
N TYR A 58 9.26 -8.07 -0.46
CA TYR A 58 7.86 -8.43 -0.69
C TYR A 58 7.10 -8.70 0.62
N SER A 59 7.69 -8.34 1.75
CA SER A 59 7.05 -8.52 3.03
C SER A 59 7.45 -7.45 4.04
N ILE A 60 6.49 -6.94 4.79
CA ILE A 60 6.73 -6.01 5.90
C ILE A 60 6.27 -6.67 7.19
N THR A 61 7.17 -6.83 8.15
CA THR A 61 6.84 -7.40 9.45
C THR A 61 6.47 -6.28 10.42
N LEU A 62 5.28 -6.35 10.99
CA LEU A 62 4.82 -5.49 12.08
C LEU A 62 4.94 -6.24 13.40
N LYS A 63 5.76 -5.69 14.30
CA LYS A 63 5.97 -6.20 15.65
C LYS A 63 5.88 -5.05 16.65
N PRO A 64 5.38 -5.31 17.87
CA PRO A 64 5.46 -4.31 18.93
C PRO A 64 6.92 -4.04 19.31
N ALA A 65 7.20 -2.81 19.73
CA ALA A 65 8.55 -2.41 20.15
C ALA A 65 9.00 -3.08 21.45
N THR A 66 8.04 -3.49 22.29
CA THR A 66 8.28 -4.17 23.56
C THR A 66 7.58 -5.52 23.57
N THR A 67 8.15 -6.47 24.30
CA THR A 67 7.58 -7.81 24.50
C THR A 67 6.28 -7.79 25.30
N ASP A 68 6.05 -6.77 26.13
CA ASP A 68 4.86 -6.66 27.00
C ASP A 68 3.73 -5.84 26.35
N ALA A 69 3.55 -5.98 25.05
CA ALA A 69 2.55 -5.22 24.30
C ALA A 69 1.16 -5.87 24.38
N TYR A 70 0.48 -5.71 25.51
CA TYR A 70 -0.89 -6.20 25.73
C TYR A 70 -1.92 -5.63 24.75
N TRP A 71 -1.61 -4.53 24.09
CA TRP A 71 -2.45 -3.91 23.08
C TRP A 71 -2.35 -4.60 21.70
N PHE A 72 -1.29 -5.37 21.43
CA PHE A 72 -1.02 -5.98 20.13
C PHE A 72 -1.81 -7.30 19.98
N THR A 73 -3.12 -7.15 19.82
CA THR A 73 -4.08 -8.25 19.69
C THR A 73 -4.72 -8.27 18.31
N LYS A 74 -5.37 -9.39 17.98
CA LYS A 74 -6.21 -9.50 16.78
C LYS A 74 -7.23 -8.37 16.69
N ALA A 75 -7.96 -8.07 17.77
CA ALA A 75 -8.97 -7.02 17.80
C ALA A 75 -8.40 -5.65 17.43
N THR A 76 -7.17 -5.36 17.87
CA THR A 76 -6.52 -4.10 17.55
C THR A 76 -6.18 -4.00 16.07
N LEU A 77 -5.65 -5.07 15.47
CA LEU A 77 -5.42 -5.09 14.02
C LEU A 77 -6.73 -5.06 13.22
N GLU A 78 -7.79 -5.72 13.67
CA GLU A 78 -9.11 -5.64 13.03
C GLU A 78 -9.64 -4.21 13.02
N ARG A 79 -9.53 -3.50 14.15
CA ARG A 79 -9.92 -2.09 14.23
C ARG A 79 -9.07 -1.21 13.33
N PHE A 80 -7.76 -1.47 13.28
CA PHE A 80 -6.86 -0.74 12.39
C PHE A 80 -7.20 -0.97 10.92
N VAL A 81 -7.46 -2.21 10.50
CA VAL A 81 -7.91 -2.54 9.14
C VAL A 81 -9.22 -1.83 8.82
N ARG A 82 -10.20 -1.84 9.73
CA ARG A 82 -11.47 -1.14 9.53
C ARG A 82 -11.27 0.38 9.40
N PHE A 83 -10.39 0.94 10.21
CA PHE A 83 -10.04 2.36 10.15
C PHE A 83 -9.42 2.72 8.80
N VAL A 84 -8.43 1.97 8.34
CA VAL A 84 -7.75 2.23 7.05
C VAL A 84 -8.70 2.06 5.86
N ASN A 85 -9.70 1.18 6.00
CA ASN A 85 -10.70 0.91 4.96
C ASN A 85 -11.97 1.78 5.07
N THR A 86 -11.99 2.85 5.87
CA THR A 86 -13.16 3.74 5.86
C THR A 86 -13.28 4.47 4.52
N PRO A 87 -14.51 4.73 4.04
CA PRO A 87 -14.73 5.32 2.72
C PRO A 87 -14.02 6.67 2.58
N GLU A 88 -13.96 7.47 3.63
CA GLU A 88 -13.28 8.78 3.59
C GLU A 88 -11.78 8.66 3.31
N ILE A 89 -11.14 7.60 3.83
CA ILE A 89 -9.72 7.33 3.57
C ILE A 89 -9.55 6.75 2.17
N LEU A 90 -10.36 5.77 1.79
CA LEU A 90 -10.28 5.11 0.49
C LEU A 90 -10.58 6.06 -0.68
N GLU A 91 -11.60 6.92 -0.58
CA GLU A 91 -11.97 7.91 -1.60
C GLU A 91 -10.82 8.88 -1.88
N ARG A 92 -10.09 9.28 -0.83
CA ARG A 92 -8.90 10.13 -1.00
C ARG A 92 -7.82 9.44 -1.81
N PHE A 93 -7.56 8.15 -1.57
CA PHE A 93 -6.57 7.39 -2.35
C PHE A 93 -7.00 7.22 -3.80
N VAL A 94 -8.25 6.85 -4.06
CA VAL A 94 -8.78 6.69 -5.42
C VAL A 94 -8.71 8.01 -6.20
N THR A 95 -8.98 9.13 -5.54
CA THR A 95 -8.89 10.46 -6.17
C THR A 95 -7.44 10.78 -6.55
N ILE A 96 -6.49 10.57 -5.63
CA ILE A 96 -5.07 10.81 -5.90
C ILE A 96 -4.54 9.90 -7.00
N GLU A 97 -4.89 8.60 -7.01
CA GLU A 97 -4.50 7.69 -8.09
C GLU A 97 -5.03 8.17 -9.45
N ARG A 98 -6.29 8.62 -9.51
CA ARG A 98 -6.86 9.19 -10.74
C ARG A 98 -6.15 10.47 -11.18
N GLU A 99 -5.83 11.36 -10.26
CA GLU A 99 -5.10 12.60 -10.58
C GLU A 99 -3.70 12.29 -11.13
N ILE A 100 -2.99 11.31 -10.56
CA ILE A 100 -1.70 10.83 -11.08
C ILE A 100 -1.86 10.23 -12.48
N GLU A 101 -2.84 9.35 -12.69
CA GLU A 101 -3.14 8.78 -14.01
C GLU A 101 -3.44 9.87 -15.07
N GLN A 102 -4.18 10.92 -14.69
CA GLN A 102 -4.45 12.04 -15.58
C GLN A 102 -3.18 12.83 -15.92
N ILE A 103 -2.29 13.06 -14.96
CA ILE A 103 -1.01 13.73 -15.21
C ILE A 103 -0.14 12.89 -16.15
N ASP A 104 0.02 11.60 -15.86
CA ASP A 104 0.83 10.69 -16.68
C ASP A 104 0.30 10.59 -18.11
N SER A 105 -1.02 10.47 -18.30
CA SER A 105 -1.63 10.45 -19.63
C SER A 105 -1.43 11.77 -20.39
N SER A 106 -1.46 12.90 -19.68
CA SER A 106 -1.21 14.22 -20.27
C SER A 106 0.25 14.36 -20.70
N ILE A 107 1.20 13.86 -19.90
CA ILE A 107 2.63 13.84 -20.23
C ILE A 107 2.86 12.98 -21.48
N GLN A 108 2.35 11.75 -21.51
CA GLN A 108 2.49 10.84 -22.66
C GLN A 108 1.89 11.42 -23.93
N SER A 109 0.71 12.05 -23.84
CA SER A 109 0.10 12.72 -24.98
C SER A 109 0.95 13.88 -25.49
N ASN A 110 1.63 14.61 -24.60
CA ASN A 110 2.48 15.75 -24.96
C ASN A 110 3.81 15.29 -25.59
N GLU A 111 4.40 14.20 -25.11
CA GLU A 111 5.57 13.56 -25.73
C GLU A 111 5.25 13.01 -27.13
N HIS A 112 4.04 12.49 -27.35
CA HIS A 112 3.61 11.98 -28.66
C HIS A 112 3.27 13.11 -29.65
N SER A 113 2.93 14.31 -29.18
CA SER A 113 2.77 15.49 -30.04
C SER A 113 4.11 16.09 -30.49
N ASP A 114 5.17 16.01 -29.69
CA ASP A 114 6.48 16.55 -30.09
C ASP A 114 7.11 15.75 -31.25
N VAL A 115 6.93 14.42 -31.30
CA VAL A 115 7.42 13.57 -32.41
C VAL A 115 6.67 13.83 -33.73
N ALA A 116 5.41 14.27 -33.67
CA ALA A 116 4.63 14.57 -34.88
C ALA A 116 4.99 15.94 -35.51
N THR A 117 5.63 16.83 -34.76
CA THR A 117 5.89 18.22 -35.21
C THR A 117 7.25 18.38 -35.91
N GLU A 118 8.15 17.40 -35.83
CA GLU A 118 9.45 17.43 -36.54
C GLU A 118 9.41 16.83 -37.97
N ALA A 119 8.26 16.32 -38.43
CA ALA A 119 8.12 15.75 -39.79
C ALA A 119 7.58 16.72 -40.86
N GLU A 120 7.14 17.93 -40.51
CA GLU A 120 6.61 18.92 -41.46
C GLU A 120 7.40 20.23 -41.46
N GLY A 121 8.57 20.19 -42.10
CA GLY A 121 9.38 21.35 -42.49
C GLY A 121 10.79 20.85 -42.69
N ILE A 122 11.32 20.71 -43.92
CA ILE A 122 11.81 21.80 -44.79
C ILE A 122 11.78 21.34 -46.29
N PRO A 123 12.19 22.18 -47.27
CA PRO A 123 11.41 23.04 -48.16
C PRO A 123 11.35 22.53 -49.62
N ASN A 124 10.48 23.09 -50.48
CA ASN A 124 10.69 23.02 -51.92
C ASN A 124 10.58 24.42 -52.54
N GLU A 125 11.71 24.81 -53.16
CA GLU A 125 12.02 25.86 -54.15
C GLU A 125 11.17 27.13 -54.26
#